data_AF-A0A1G0AG14-F1
#
_entry.id   AF-A0A1G0AG14-F1
#
_cell.length_a   1.000
_cell.length_b   1.000
_cell.length_c   1.000
_cell.angle_alpha   90.00
_cell.angle_beta   90.00
_cell.angle_gamma   90.00
#
_symmetry.space_group_name_H-M   'P 1'
#
loop_
_entity.id
_entity.type
_entity.pdbx_description
1 polymer ?
#
loop_
_entity_poly.entity_id
_entity_poly.type
_entity_poly.pdbx_seq_one_letter_code
_entity_poly.pdbx_strand_id
1 'polypeptide(L)'
;MPDKRTPYRFCSGDCFDRWAWGHIASGQAPLGRGQEWTLAGFVLRQDVASRAVTMYQNHIRQLKLQHAKRLIDAEQTEAAAQIYQELGMWKEAGDIRRRSRRQVVTQVQVDLNGLIDQLRKAGISTDFTCPACGGRIQISGSTSVARLHSCEFCGSAIQTADVTAFLLAVIGQR
;
A
#
# COMPACT_ATOMS: atom_id res chain seq x y z
N MET A 1 17.16 44.57 -19.23
CA MET A 1 16.91 43.29 -18.53
C MET A 1 17.69 43.34 -17.23
N PRO A 2 17.09 43.05 -16.06
CA PRO A 2 17.84 43.03 -14.81
C PRO A 2 18.97 42.00 -14.91
N ASP A 3 20.16 42.40 -14.48
CA ASP A 3 21.36 41.56 -14.50
C ASP A 3 21.08 40.29 -13.69
N LYS A 4 21.23 39.12 -14.33
CA LYS A 4 20.91 37.79 -13.76
C LYS A 4 21.77 37.45 -12.54
N ARG A 5 22.80 38.24 -12.23
CA ARG A 5 23.67 38.08 -11.06
C ARG A 5 23.23 38.89 -9.84
N THR A 6 22.30 39.84 -9.98
CA THR A 6 21.81 40.60 -8.83
C THR A 6 20.60 39.88 -8.22
N PRO A 7 20.59 39.60 -6.89
CA PRO A 7 19.44 38.98 -6.24
C PRO A 7 18.17 39.82 -6.47
N TYR A 8 17.12 39.18 -6.98
CA TYR A 8 15.88 39.89 -7.28
C TYR A 8 15.24 40.43 -5.98
N ARG A 9 14.78 41.69 -6.01
CA ARG A 9 14.09 42.31 -4.87
C ARG A 9 12.59 42.13 -5.01
N PHE A 10 11.98 41.53 -4.00
CA PHE A 10 10.53 41.33 -3.92
C PHE A 10 9.88 42.40 -3.04
N CYS A 11 8.64 42.79 -3.34
CA CYS A 11 7.91 43.80 -2.56
C CYS A 11 7.58 43.36 -1.14
N SER A 12 7.34 42.07 -0.92
CA SER A 12 7.05 41.47 0.37
C SER A 12 7.26 39.95 0.32
N GLY A 13 7.16 39.28 1.47
CA GLY A 13 7.14 37.82 1.53
C GLY A 13 5.98 37.21 0.72
N ASP A 14 4.80 37.83 0.74
CA ASP A 14 3.63 37.35 -0.02
C ASP A 14 3.78 37.58 -1.52
N CYS A 15 4.45 38.66 -1.93
CA CYS A 15 4.83 38.87 -3.32
C CYS A 15 5.76 37.75 -3.79
N PHE A 16 6.75 37.42 -2.97
CA PHE A 16 7.68 36.33 -3.25
C PHE A 16 6.95 34.98 -3.35
N ASP A 17 6.08 34.65 -2.40
CA ASP A 17 5.36 33.37 -2.41
C ASP A 17 4.50 33.19 -3.65
N ARG A 18 3.71 34.21 -4.02
CA ARG A 18 2.90 34.15 -5.23
C ARG A 18 3.75 33.98 -6.49
N TRP A 19 4.85 34.73 -6.58
CA TRP A 19 5.78 34.61 -7.69
C TRP A 19 6.45 33.24 -7.76
N ALA A 20 7.04 32.79 -6.65
CA ALA A 20 7.76 31.53 -6.58
C ALA A 20 6.80 30.33 -6.78
N TRP A 21 5.58 30.41 -6.26
CA TRP A 21 4.56 29.38 -6.47
C TRP A 21 4.18 29.25 -7.95
N GLY A 22 4.03 30.36 -8.67
CA GLY A 22 3.76 30.33 -10.11
C GLY A 22 4.78 29.51 -10.89
N HIS A 23 6.06 29.61 -10.53
CA HIS A 23 7.13 28.82 -11.14
C HIS A 23 7.20 27.38 -10.62
N ILE A 24 7.05 27.18 -9.31
CA ILE A 24 7.13 25.85 -8.69
C ILE A 24 5.97 24.96 -9.16
N ALA A 25 4.76 25.50 -9.23
CA ALA A 25 3.58 24.79 -9.74
C ALA A 25 3.70 24.44 -11.23
N SER A 26 4.50 25.20 -12.00
CA SER A 26 4.84 24.87 -13.39
C SER A 26 6.03 23.91 -13.51
N GLY A 27 6.50 23.32 -12.42
CA GLY A 27 7.57 22.32 -12.40
C GLY A 27 9.00 22.88 -12.35
N GLN A 28 9.19 24.19 -12.11
CA GLN A 28 10.53 24.76 -11.96
C GLN A 28 11.06 24.49 -10.54
N ALA A 29 12.22 23.84 -10.45
CA ALA A 29 12.87 23.54 -9.18
C ALA A 29 13.85 24.66 -8.78
N PRO A 30 13.93 25.02 -7.49
CA PRO A 30 15.03 25.82 -6.97
C PRO A 30 16.35 25.03 -7.09
N LEU A 31 17.38 25.64 -7.69
CA LEU A 31 18.69 25.04 -7.90
C LEU A 31 19.75 25.77 -7.08
N GLY A 32 20.50 25.02 -6.27
CA GLY A 32 21.65 25.52 -5.53
C GLY A 32 22.96 25.24 -6.29
N ARG A 33 23.79 26.27 -6.48
CA ARG A 33 25.18 26.13 -6.98
C ARG A 33 26.11 26.86 -6.00
N GLY A 34 26.79 26.11 -5.14
CA GLY A 34 27.59 26.70 -4.07
C GLY A 34 26.71 27.45 -3.08
N GLN A 35 26.97 28.74 -2.88
CA GLN A 35 26.18 29.61 -2.00
C GLN A 35 25.01 30.33 -2.71
N GLU A 36 24.89 30.19 -4.04
CA GLU A 36 23.85 30.86 -4.81
C GLU A 36 22.68 29.91 -5.08
N TRP A 37 21.47 30.41 -4.85
CA TRP A 37 20.23 29.72 -5.19
C TRP A 37 19.55 30.42 -6.35
N THR A 38 18.96 29.65 -7.26
CA THR A 38 18.23 30.19 -8.41
C THR A 38 16.88 29.53 -8.57
N LEU A 39 15.88 30.29 -9.03
CA LEU A 39 14.58 29.76 -9.46
C LEU A 39 14.19 30.44 -10.78
N ALA A 40 13.86 29.64 -11.80
CA ALA A 40 13.57 30.13 -13.15
C ALA A 40 14.66 31.08 -13.71
N GLY A 41 15.92 30.87 -13.30
CA GLY A 41 17.07 31.69 -13.71
C GLY A 41 17.27 33.00 -12.92
N PHE A 42 16.46 33.28 -11.91
CA PHE A 42 16.64 34.43 -11.01
C PHE A 42 17.43 34.03 -9.76
N VAL A 43 18.50 34.78 -9.45
CA VAL A 43 19.26 34.59 -8.21
C VAL A 43 18.40 35.02 -7.02
N LEU A 44 18.32 34.13 -6.03
CA LEU A 44 17.60 34.31 -4.79
C LEU A 44 18.56 34.70 -3.68
N ARG A 45 18.13 35.61 -2.82
CA ARG A 45 18.78 35.84 -1.53
C ARG A 45 18.58 34.60 -0.66
N GLN A 46 19.52 34.36 0.26
CA GLN A 46 19.54 33.16 1.10
C GLN A 46 18.29 33.02 2.00
N ASP A 47 17.71 34.14 2.46
CA ASP A 47 16.51 34.19 3.30
C ASP A 47 15.26 33.66 2.59
N VAL A 48 15.10 33.98 1.31
CA VAL A 48 13.96 33.53 0.48
C VAL A 48 14.24 32.22 -0.25
N ALA A 49 15.52 31.87 -0.45
CA ALA A 49 15.92 30.61 -1.07
C ALA A 49 15.45 29.39 -0.28
N SER A 50 15.67 29.38 1.05
CA SER A 50 15.20 28.31 1.92
C SER A 50 13.67 28.15 1.85
N ARG A 51 12.95 29.27 1.83
CA ARG A 51 11.49 29.30 1.69
C ARG A 51 11.02 28.70 0.36
N ALA A 52 11.67 29.03 -0.77
CA ALA A 52 11.37 28.41 -2.07
C ALA A 52 11.67 26.91 -2.07
N VAL A 53 12.79 26.48 -1.47
CA VAL A 53 13.16 25.06 -1.36
C VAL A 53 12.10 24.29 -0.57
N THR A 54 11.69 24.80 0.59
CA THR A 54 10.62 24.20 1.40
C THR A 54 9.31 24.14 0.63
N MET A 55 8.94 25.22 -0.08
CA MET A 55 7.72 25.25 -0.89
C MET A 55 7.75 24.20 -2.00
N TYR A 56 8.86 24.05 -2.71
CA TYR A 56 9.06 23.02 -3.73
C TYR A 56 8.98 21.61 -3.15
N GLN A 57 9.68 21.34 -2.04
CA GLN A 57 9.64 20.03 -1.36
C GLN A 57 8.22 19.66 -0.91
N ASN A 58 7.48 20.62 -0.35
CA ASN A 58 6.08 20.44 0.03
C ASN A 58 5.21 20.12 -1.19
N HIS A 59 5.41 20.84 -2.31
CA HIS A 59 4.67 20.58 -3.54
C HIS A 59 4.92 19.18 -4.09
N ILE A 60 6.18 18.76 -4.20
CA ILE A 60 6.55 17.41 -4.66
C ILE A 60 5.96 16.34 -3.74
N ARG A 61 5.99 16.56 -2.42
CA ARG A 61 5.35 15.66 -1.45
C ARG A 61 3.85 15.54 -1.71
N GLN A 62 3.15 16.64 -1.95
CA GLN A 62 1.72 16.62 -2.26
C GLN A 62 1.41 15.89 -3.57
N LEU A 63 2.22 16.10 -4.62
CA LEU A 63 2.08 15.39 -5.88
C LEU A 63 2.26 13.88 -5.71
N LYS A 64 3.28 13.45 -4.94
CA LYS A 64 3.47 12.02 -4.60
C LYS A 64 2.27 11.44 -3.86
N LEU A 65 1.72 12.16 -2.88
CA LEU A 65 0.53 11.72 -2.15
C LEU A 65 -0.70 11.60 -3.05
N GLN A 66 -0.91 12.55 -3.97
CA GLN A 66 -1.99 12.47 -4.95
C GLN A 66 -1.81 11.29 -5.91
N HIS A 67 -0.58 11.04 -6.36
CA HIS A 67 -0.26 9.88 -7.19
C HIS A 67 -0.55 8.57 -6.46
N ALA A 68 -0.14 8.44 -5.19
CA ALA A 68 -0.44 7.27 -4.37
C ALA A 68 -1.95 7.03 -4.23
N LYS A 69 -2.76 8.08 -4.07
CA LYS A 69 -4.23 7.95 -4.04
C LYS A 69 -4.80 7.41 -5.35
N ARG A 70 -4.36 7.96 -6.49
CA ARG A 70 -4.78 7.46 -7.82
C ARG A 70 -4.39 6.00 -8.03
N LEU A 71 -3.23 5.57 -7.54
CA LEU A 71 -2.81 4.17 -7.59
C LEU A 71 -3.68 3.26 -6.72
N ILE A 72 -4.13 3.73 -5.55
CA ILE A 72 -5.10 3.00 -4.73
C ILE A 72 -6.43 2.88 -5.45
N ASP A 73 -6.92 3.96 -6.05
CA ASP A 73 -8.18 3.96 -6.82
C ASP A 73 -8.11 3.03 -8.04
N ALA A 74 -6.92 2.87 -8.61
CA ALA A 74 -6.62 1.92 -9.68
C ALA A 74 -6.25 0.51 -9.20
N GLU A 75 -6.46 0.20 -7.91
CA GLU A 75 -6.16 -1.08 -7.25
C GLU A 75 -4.68 -1.52 -7.29
N GLN A 76 -3.75 -0.62 -7.66
CA GLN A 76 -2.31 -0.87 -7.67
C GLN A 76 -1.69 -0.64 -6.27
N THR A 77 -2.08 -1.49 -5.32
CA THR A 77 -1.77 -1.27 -3.89
C THR A 77 -0.28 -1.32 -3.55
N GLU A 78 0.52 -2.12 -4.25
CA GLU A 78 1.97 -2.20 -3.95
C GLU A 78 2.72 -0.94 -4.44
N ALA A 79 2.40 -0.44 -5.63
CA ALA A 79 2.98 0.80 -6.14
C ALA A 79 2.62 2.00 -5.24
N ALA A 80 1.37 2.07 -4.75
CA ALA A 80 0.98 3.06 -3.76
C ALA A 80 1.77 2.93 -2.44
N ALA A 81 1.97 1.71 -1.94
CA ALA A 81 2.74 1.46 -0.72
C ALA A 81 4.20 1.88 -0.86
N GLN A 82 4.83 1.68 -2.02
CA GLN A 82 6.19 2.14 -2.30
C GLN A 82 6.31 3.67 -2.19
N ILE A 83 5.37 4.44 -2.75
CA ILE A 83 5.37 5.90 -2.61
C ILE A 83 5.29 6.33 -1.14
N TYR A 84 4.46 5.67 -0.33
CA TYR A 84 4.41 5.97 1.10
C TYR A 84 5.73 5.67 1.82
N GLN A 85 6.43 4.59 1.46
CA GLN A 85 7.76 4.29 1.99
C GLN A 85 8.79 5.36 1.61
N GLU A 86 8.80 5.82 0.36
CA GLU A 86 9.69 6.92 -0.08
C GLU A 86 9.46 8.22 0.72
N LEU A 87 8.22 8.45 1.17
CA LEU A 87 7.85 9.60 1.99
C LEU A 87 8.09 9.39 3.50
N GLY A 88 8.62 8.23 3.91
CA GLY A 88 8.83 7.83 5.30
C GLY A 88 7.54 7.43 6.06
N MET A 89 6.44 7.21 5.35
CA MET A 89 5.11 6.86 5.88
C MET A 89 4.94 5.34 5.98
N TRP A 90 5.77 4.71 6.83
CA TRP A 90 5.86 3.26 6.95
C TRP A 90 4.58 2.60 7.46
N LYS A 91 3.83 3.29 8.33
CA LYS A 91 2.57 2.78 8.90
C LYS A 91 1.52 2.66 7.80
N GLU A 92 1.35 3.70 7.01
CA GLU A 92 0.40 3.79 5.90
C GLU A 92 0.73 2.77 4.81
N ALA A 93 2.03 2.63 4.47
CA ALA A 93 2.49 1.59 3.55
C ALA A 93 2.12 0.18 4.05
N GLY A 94 2.33 -0.09 5.34
CA GLY A 94 1.95 -1.36 5.97
C GLY A 94 0.44 -1.60 5.99
N ASP A 95 -0.36 -0.57 6.27
CA ASP A 95 -1.82 -0.64 6.28
C ASP A 95 -2.39 -0.96 4.90
N ILE A 96 -1.88 -0.35 3.83
CA ILE A 96 -2.32 -0.62 2.46
C ILE A 96 -2.01 -2.07 2.07
N ARG A 97 -0.80 -2.56 2.35
CA ARG A 97 -0.44 -3.97 2.09
C ARG A 97 -1.31 -4.94 2.89
N ARG A 98 -1.63 -4.62 4.16
CA ARG A 98 -2.56 -5.43 4.96
C ARG A 98 -3.97 -5.45 4.37
N ARG A 99 -4.49 -4.31 3.91
CA ARG A 99 -5.81 -4.21 3.27
C ARG A 99 -5.86 -5.04 1.99
N SER A 100 -4.86 -4.91 1.13
CA SER A 100 -4.70 -5.72 -0.08
C SER A 100 -4.69 -7.23 0.23
N ARG A 101 -3.87 -7.67 1.20
CA ARG A 101 -3.88 -9.07 1.65
C ARG A 101 -5.23 -9.52 2.19
N ARG A 102 -5.92 -8.69 2.99
CA ARG A 102 -7.26 -9.01 3.50
C ARG A 102 -8.28 -9.13 2.36
N GLN A 103 -8.24 -8.23 1.37
CA GLN A 103 -9.10 -8.29 0.19
C GLN A 103 -8.89 -9.58 -0.61
N VAL A 104 -7.63 -9.96 -0.86
CA VAL A 104 -7.28 -11.25 -1.49
C VAL A 104 -7.81 -12.41 -0.64
N VAL A 105 -7.60 -12.40 0.67
CA VAL A 105 -8.10 -13.47 1.56
C VAL A 105 -9.64 -13.52 1.60
N THR A 106 -10.35 -12.39 1.50
CA THR A 106 -11.82 -12.38 1.42
C THR A 106 -12.37 -12.77 0.04
N GLN A 107 -11.66 -12.46 -1.05
CA GLN A 107 -12.01 -12.98 -2.39
C GLN A 107 -11.69 -14.47 -2.52
N VAL A 108 -10.61 -14.90 -1.87
CA VAL A 108 -10.24 -16.31 -1.63
C VAL A 108 -10.92 -16.81 -0.34
N GLN A 109 -12.03 -16.20 0.07
CA GLN A 109 -13.02 -16.88 0.88
C GLN A 109 -13.72 -17.84 -0.07
N VAL A 110 -12.96 -18.87 -0.46
CA VAL A 110 -13.42 -20.00 -1.21
C VAL A 110 -14.62 -20.51 -0.43
N ASP A 111 -15.75 -20.62 -1.13
CA ASP A 111 -16.92 -21.25 -0.56
C ASP A 111 -16.50 -22.64 -0.09
N LEU A 112 -16.32 -22.79 1.23
CA LEU A 112 -15.98 -24.07 1.85
C LEU A 112 -17.01 -25.12 1.44
N ASN A 113 -18.26 -24.72 1.21
CA ASN A 113 -19.29 -25.61 0.67
C ASN A 113 -18.95 -26.04 -0.76
N GLY A 114 -18.49 -25.12 -1.61
CA GLY A 114 -18.00 -25.42 -2.96
C GLY A 114 -16.82 -26.39 -2.98
N LEU A 115 -15.86 -26.27 -2.06
CA LEU A 115 -14.74 -27.21 -1.93
C LEU A 115 -15.21 -28.59 -1.44
N ILE A 116 -16.12 -28.64 -0.46
CA ILE A 116 -16.70 -29.89 0.05
C ILE A 116 -17.53 -30.58 -1.06
N ASP A 117 -18.25 -29.82 -1.87
CA ASP A 117 -18.98 -30.35 -3.03
C ASP A 117 -18.04 -30.89 -4.11
N GLN A 118 -16.88 -30.25 -4.33
CA GLN A 118 -15.84 -30.79 -5.22
C GLN A 118 -15.25 -32.09 -4.68
N LEU A 119 -14.98 -32.18 -3.37
CA LEU A 119 -14.56 -33.43 -2.73
C LEU A 119 -15.62 -34.53 -2.89
N ARG A 120 -16.91 -34.18 -2.74
CA ARG A 120 -18.03 -35.11 -2.94
C ARG A 120 -18.06 -35.63 -4.38
N LYS A 121 -17.96 -34.75 -5.38
CA LYS A 121 -17.93 -35.11 -6.80
C LYS A 121 -16.72 -35.96 -7.16
N ALA A 122 -15.58 -35.71 -6.51
CA ALA A 122 -14.34 -36.44 -6.74
C ALA A 122 -14.23 -37.76 -5.94
N GLY A 123 -15.15 -38.01 -4.99
CA GLY A 123 -15.10 -39.18 -4.11
C GLY A 123 -13.89 -39.20 -3.16
N ILE A 124 -13.34 -38.02 -2.82
CA ILE A 124 -12.10 -37.90 -2.03
C ILE A 124 -12.45 -37.76 -0.55
N SER A 125 -11.78 -38.56 0.28
CA SER A 125 -11.71 -38.39 1.73
C SER A 125 -10.26 -38.12 2.13
N THR A 126 -10.03 -37.14 2.99
CA THR A 126 -8.68 -36.76 3.44
C THR A 126 -8.66 -36.47 4.93
N ASP A 127 -7.51 -36.62 5.58
CA ASP A 127 -7.37 -36.42 7.02
C ASP A 127 -6.70 -35.07 7.30
N PHE A 128 -7.47 -34.14 7.86
CA PHE A 128 -6.96 -32.85 8.32
C PHE A 128 -6.37 -32.99 9.73
N THR A 129 -5.13 -32.56 9.92
CA THR A 129 -4.47 -32.60 11.23
C THR A 129 -4.72 -31.31 11.99
N CYS A 130 -5.30 -31.41 13.18
CA CYS A 130 -5.57 -30.26 14.04
C CYS A 130 -4.24 -29.59 14.46
N PRO A 131 -4.06 -28.28 14.22
CA PRO A 131 -2.82 -27.59 14.56
C PRO A 131 -2.61 -27.45 16.08
N ALA A 132 -3.68 -27.54 16.89
CA ALA A 132 -3.60 -27.38 18.34
C ALA A 132 -3.23 -28.68 19.09
N CYS A 133 -3.74 -29.83 18.64
CA CYS A 133 -3.56 -31.11 19.35
C CYS A 133 -2.97 -32.24 18.50
N GLY A 134 -2.78 -32.03 17.19
CA GLY A 134 -2.34 -33.07 16.26
C GLY A 134 -3.38 -34.14 15.96
N GLY A 135 -4.61 -34.01 16.48
CA GLY A 135 -5.71 -34.95 16.20
C GLY A 135 -6.09 -34.96 14.72
N ARG A 136 -6.29 -36.16 14.15
CA ARG A 136 -6.65 -36.34 12.74
C ARG A 136 -8.17 -36.34 12.58
N ILE A 137 -8.69 -35.37 11.84
CA ILE A 137 -10.11 -35.19 11.55
C ILE A 137 -10.34 -35.61 10.10
N GLN A 138 -11.19 -36.62 9.90
CA GLN A 138 -11.53 -37.07 8.55
C GLN A 138 -12.49 -36.07 7.89
N ILE A 139 -12.07 -35.48 6.78
CA ILE A 139 -12.88 -34.60 5.93
C ILE A 139 -13.28 -35.36 4.68
N SER A 140 -14.60 -35.45 4.45
CA SER A 140 -15.18 -36.04 3.24
C SER A 140 -16.26 -35.14 2.67
N GLY A 141 -16.79 -35.49 1.50
CA GLY A 141 -17.91 -34.78 0.87
C GLY A 141 -19.21 -34.74 1.67
N SER A 142 -19.32 -35.45 2.81
CA SER A 142 -20.46 -35.39 3.73
C SER A 142 -20.19 -34.58 5.00
N THR A 143 -18.96 -34.10 5.21
CA THR A 143 -18.60 -33.29 6.38
C THR A 143 -19.21 -31.89 6.27
N SER A 144 -19.88 -31.40 7.33
CA SER A 144 -20.45 -30.06 7.34
C SER A 144 -19.44 -29.01 7.81
N VAL A 145 -19.50 -27.80 7.25
CA VAL A 145 -18.62 -26.67 7.61
C VAL A 145 -18.72 -26.34 9.10
N ALA A 146 -19.91 -26.51 9.70
CA ALA A 146 -20.14 -26.33 11.13
C ALA A 146 -19.20 -27.19 12.01
N ARG A 147 -18.92 -28.44 11.61
CA ARG A 147 -18.02 -29.35 12.34
C ARG A 147 -16.55 -29.00 12.15
N LEU A 148 -16.21 -28.15 11.17
CA LEU A 148 -14.84 -27.73 10.86
C LEU A 148 -14.43 -26.45 11.60
N HIS A 149 -15.33 -25.81 12.36
CA HIS A 149 -15.00 -24.63 13.17
C HIS A 149 -14.34 -24.96 14.51
N SER A 150 -14.49 -26.20 15.00
CA SER A 150 -13.93 -26.63 16.28
C SER A 150 -13.41 -28.05 16.19
N CYS A 151 -12.25 -28.32 16.79
CA CYS A 151 -11.69 -29.67 16.84
C CYS A 151 -12.54 -30.59 17.73
N GLU A 152 -12.98 -31.74 17.20
CA GLU A 152 -13.75 -32.74 17.96
C GLU A 152 -12.93 -33.39 19.11
N PHE A 153 -11.60 -33.32 19.05
CA PHE A 153 -10.72 -33.93 20.06
C PHE A 153 -10.35 -32.99 21.22
N CYS A 154 -10.01 -31.74 20.94
CA CYS A 154 -9.53 -30.80 21.96
C CYS A 154 -10.39 -29.53 22.11
N GLY A 155 -11.45 -29.38 21.30
CA GLY A 155 -12.34 -28.22 21.36
C GLY A 155 -11.73 -26.91 20.85
N SER A 156 -10.49 -26.91 20.34
CA SER A 156 -9.86 -25.70 19.82
C SER A 156 -10.60 -25.15 18.61
N ALA A 157 -10.77 -23.83 18.54
CA ALA A 157 -11.29 -23.18 17.34
C ALA A 157 -10.32 -23.37 16.16
N ILE A 158 -10.81 -23.92 15.06
CA ILE A 158 -10.05 -24.11 13.83
C ILE A 158 -10.30 -22.91 12.93
N GLN A 159 -9.24 -22.26 12.44
CA GLN A 159 -9.41 -21.15 11.52
C GLN A 159 -9.82 -21.67 10.15
N THR A 160 -10.82 -21.03 9.54
CA THR A 160 -11.31 -21.37 8.20
C THR A 160 -10.20 -21.28 7.15
N ALA A 161 -9.24 -20.36 7.33
CA ALA A 161 -8.10 -20.18 6.43
C ALA A 161 -7.24 -21.46 6.33
N ASP A 162 -6.96 -22.11 7.47
CA ASP A 162 -6.12 -23.31 7.55
C ASP A 162 -6.79 -24.49 6.83
N VAL A 163 -8.11 -24.65 7.01
CA VAL A 163 -8.90 -25.69 6.34
C VAL A 163 -8.98 -25.43 4.84
N THR A 164 -9.22 -24.19 4.41
CA THR A 164 -9.26 -23.85 2.98
C THR A 164 -7.93 -24.09 2.28
N ALA A 165 -6.81 -23.72 2.91
CA ALA A 165 -5.48 -23.94 2.36
C ALA A 165 -5.18 -25.43 2.20
N PHE A 166 -5.54 -26.25 3.19
CA PHE A 166 -5.39 -27.71 3.11
C PHE A 166 -6.23 -28.33 1.99
N LEU A 167 -7.52 -27.97 1.90
CA LEU A 167 -8.41 -28.52 0.87
C LEU A 167 -7.99 -28.12 -0.55
N LEU A 168 -7.51 -26.89 -0.74
CA LEU A 168 -6.94 -26.46 -2.02
C LEU A 168 -5.68 -27.25 -2.39
N ALA A 169 -4.81 -27.56 -1.42
CA ALA A 169 -3.63 -28.39 -1.67
C ALA A 169 -4.01 -29.82 -2.07
N VAL A 170 -5.03 -30.42 -1.43
CA VAL A 170 -5.50 -31.78 -1.75
C VAL A 170 -6.17 -31.84 -3.13
N ILE A 171 -6.97 -30.84 -3.49
CA ILE A 171 -7.64 -30.77 -4.80
C ILE A 171 -6.65 -30.42 -5.92
N GLY A 172 -5.69 -29.53 -5.65
CA GLY A 172 -4.70 -29.05 -6.62
C GLY A 172 -3.52 -29.97 -6.90
N GLN A 173 -3.35 -31.08 -6.16
CA GLN A 173 -2.31 -32.10 -6.42
C GLN A 173 -2.71 -33.13 -7.50
N ARG A 174 -3.61 -32.77 -8.41
CA ARG A 174 -3.98 -33.56 -9.59
C ARG A 174 -3.70 -32.81 -10.89
#